data_AF-A0A2I8VFT6-F1
#
_entry.id   AF-A0A2I8VFT6-F1
#
_cell.length_a   1.000
_cell.length_b   1.000
_cell.length_c   1.000
_cell.angle_alpha   90.00
_cell.angle_beta   90.00
_cell.angle_gamma   90.00
#
_symmetry.space_group_name_H-M   'P 1'
#
loop_
_entity.id
_entity.type
_entity.pdbx_description
1 polymer ?
#
loop_
_entity_poly.entity_id
_entity_poly.type
_entity_poly.pdbx_seq_one_letter_code
_entity_poly.pdbx_strand_id
1 'polypeptide(L)' 'MAQIHTSGDVELGANGAPLCDCGAEMEPFISGSRRTGGLFSPHVEYRLFTCPQCGDGCRLERAQGETEWHPLTR' A
#
# COMPACT_ATOMS: atom_id res chain seq x y z
N MET A 1 5.69 2.56 17.21
CA MET A 1 4.73 3.28 16.35
C MET A 1 5.08 2.90 14.93
N ALA A 2 4.21 2.23 14.17
CA ALA A 2 4.52 1.81 12.80
C ALA A 2 4.35 3.02 11.87
N GLN A 3 5.42 3.44 11.21
CA GLN A 3 5.43 4.61 10.33
C GLN A 3 5.08 4.12 8.92
N ILE A 4 4.03 4.70 8.32
CA ILE A 4 3.66 4.36 6.94
C ILE A 4 4.44 5.30 6.03
N HIS A 5 5.48 4.78 5.38
CA HIS A 5 6.30 5.55 4.44
C HIS A 5 5.57 5.66 3.10
N THR A 6 5.17 6.88 2.78
CA THR A 6 4.53 7.28 1.52
C THR A 6 5.57 8.00 0.66
N SER A 7 6.51 7.25 0.10
CA SER A 7 7.52 7.75 -0.84
C SER A 7 7.01 7.54 -2.27
N GLY A 8 7.09 8.58 -3.11
CA GLY A 8 6.40 8.70 -4.39
C GLY A 8 6.77 7.70 -5.51
N ASP A 9 7.71 6.79 -5.27
CA ASP A 9 8.04 5.68 -6.16
C ASP A 9 8.25 4.45 -5.27
N VAL A 10 7.20 3.65 -5.11
CA VAL A 10 7.30 2.36 -4.43
C VAL A 10 7.83 1.36 -5.44
N GLU A 11 9.07 0.92 -5.25
CA GLU A 11 9.60 -0.20 -6.00
C GLU A 11 8.82 -1.48 -5.64
N LEU A 12 8.30 -2.16 -6.65
CA LEU A 12 7.61 -3.44 -6.46
C LEU A 12 8.61 -4.58 -6.55
N GLY A 13 8.56 -5.48 -5.58
CA GLY A 13 9.32 -6.72 -5.58
C GLY A 13 8.74 -7.75 -6.56
N ALA A 14 9.35 -8.93 -6.59
CA ALA A 14 9.02 -10.01 -7.52
C ALA A 14 7.56 -10.48 -7.45
N ASN A 15 6.91 -10.34 -6.30
CA ASN A 15 5.53 -10.76 -6.08
C ASN A 15 4.51 -9.61 -6.23
N GLY A 16 4.96 -8.44 -6.72
CA GLY A 16 4.11 -7.26 -6.89
C GLY A 16 3.74 -6.59 -5.58
N ALA A 17 4.51 -6.85 -4.52
CA ALA A 17 4.39 -6.18 -3.23
C ALA A 17 5.46 -5.07 -3.09
N PRO A 18 5.19 -4.01 -2.32
CA PRO A 18 6.17 -2.96 -2.07
C PRO A 18 7.46 -3.51 -1.46
N LEU A 19 8.61 -3.04 -1.95
CA LEU A 19 9.88 -3.19 -1.27
C LEU A 19 9.96 -2.16 -0.15
N CYS A 20 10.40 -2.61 1.02
CA CYS A 20 10.77 -1.74 2.12
C CYS A 20 12.18 -1.19 1.90
N ASP A 21 12.49 -0.01 2.46
CA ASP A 21 13.82 0.58 2.45
C ASP A 21 14.91 -0.33 3.08
N CYS A 22 14.51 -1.29 3.93
CA CYS A 22 15.42 -2.31 4.46
C CYS A 22 15.77 -3.40 3.43
N GLY A 23 15.21 -3.36 2.22
CA GLY A 23 15.42 -4.30 1.12
C GLY A 23 14.49 -5.53 1.15
N ALA A 24 13.65 -5.68 2.17
CA ALA A 24 12.69 -6.78 2.26
C ALA A 24 11.43 -6.48 1.45
N GLU A 25 10.92 -7.48 0.73
CA GLU A 25 9.59 -7.43 0.15
C GLU A 25 8.54 -7.50 1.26
N MET A 26 7.62 -6.52 1.27
CA MET A 26 6.58 -6.45 2.29
C MET A 26 5.50 -7.50 2.07
N GLU A 27 4.85 -7.90 3.15
CA GLU A 27 3.78 -8.89 3.12
C GLU A 27 2.41 -8.22 3.30
N PRO A 28 1.33 -8.78 2.71
CA PRO A 28 -0.01 -8.23 2.91
C PRO A 28 -0.40 -8.32 4.40
N PHE A 29 -0.67 -7.16 5.00
CA PHE A 29 -1.15 -7.10 6.39
C PHE A 29 -2.55 -7.69 6.53
N ILE A 30 -3.34 -7.58 5.47
CA ILE A 30 -4.68 -8.18 5.35
C ILE A 30 -4.82 -8.78 3.95
N SER A 31 -5.55 -9.89 3.87
CA SER A 31 -5.88 -10.49 2.58
C SER A 31 -6.82 -9.60 1.78
N GLY A 32 -6.47 -9.37 0.51
CA GLY A 32 -7.32 -8.65 -0.45
C GLY A 32 -7.21 -7.12 -0.38
N SER A 33 -8.05 -6.44 -1.17
CA SER A 33 -8.21 -4.99 -1.12
C SER A 33 -9.42 -4.61 -0.27
N ARG A 34 -9.34 -3.45 0.37
CA ARG A 34 -10.48 -2.80 1.04
C ARG A 34 -10.92 -1.59 0.25
N ARG A 35 -12.17 -1.18 0.46
CA ARG A 35 -12.74 0.03 -0.14
C ARG A 35 -12.98 1.06 0.95
N THR A 36 -12.54 2.28 0.73
CA THR A 36 -13.00 3.45 1.47
C THR A 36 -13.94 4.23 0.57
N GLY A 37 -15.16 4.42 1.03
CA GLY A 37 -16.19 5.19 0.33
C GLY A 37 -17.20 5.66 1.36
N GLY A 38 -17.25 6.97 1.56
CA GLY A 38 -18.29 7.64 2.35
C GLY A 38 -19.12 8.50 1.41
N LEU A 39 -20.25 9.02 1.90
CA LEU A 39 -21.15 9.89 1.11
C LEU A 39 -20.43 11.11 0.49
N PHE A 40 -19.28 11.51 1.06
CA PHE A 40 -18.46 12.65 0.64
C PHE A 40 -16.99 12.30 0.37
N SER A 41 -16.62 11.02 0.26
CA SER A 41 -15.22 10.63 0.01
C SER A 41 -15.11 9.78 -1.26
N PRO A 42 -14.09 10.02 -2.10
CA PRO A 42 -13.89 9.25 -3.33
C PRO A 42 -13.75 7.76 -3.01
N HIS A 43 -14.40 6.93 -3.82
CA HIS A 43 -14.27 5.47 -3.74
C HIS A 43 -12.87 5.07 -4.16
N VAL A 44 -12.03 4.74 -3.18
CA VAL A 44 -10.68 4.22 -3.42
C VAL A 44 -10.58 2.79 -2.91
N GLU A 45 -9.94 1.94 -3.71
CA GLU A 45 -9.52 0.61 -3.31
C GLU A 45 -8.10 0.70 -2.77
N TYR A 46 -7.84 0.04 -1.64
CA TYR A 46 -6.51 0.05 -1.03
C TYR A 46 -6.07 -1.33 -0.57
N ARG A 47 -4.75 -1.54 -0.56
CA ARG A 47 -4.06 -2.71 0.00
C ARG A 47 -3.08 -2.24 1.05
N LEU A 48 -2.97 -2.99 2.14
CA LEU A 48 -2.07 -2.71 3.24
C LEU A 48 -0.98 -3.77 3.29
N PHE A 49 0.25 -3.32 3.44
CA PHE A 49 1.44 -4.15 3.52
C PHE A 49 2.22 -3.82 4.79
N THR A 50 2.97 -4.80 5.29
CA THR A 50 3.86 -4.66 6.44
C THR A 50 5.17 -5.34 6.14
N CYS A 51 6.27 -4.66 6.43
CA CYS A 51 7.60 -5.25 6.35
C CYS A 51 7.82 -6.25 7.49
N PRO A 52 8.18 -7.51 7.21
CA PRO A 52 8.45 -8.49 8.26
C PRO A 52 9.74 -8.22 9.05
N GLN A 53 10.64 -7.37 8.55
CA GLN A 53 11.93 -7.10 9.19
C GLN A 53 11.90 -5.90 10.14
N CYS A 54 11.37 -4.77 9.70
CA CYS A 54 11.34 -3.54 10.50
C CYS A 54 9.95 -3.21 11.07
N GLY A 55 8.89 -3.85 10.56
CA GLY A 55 7.50 -3.56 10.96
C GLY A 55 6.90 -2.31 10.31
N ASP A 56 7.57 -1.70 9.33
CA ASP A 56 7.04 -0.55 8.59
C ASP A 56 5.82 -0.92 7.75
N GLY A 57 4.91 0.03 7.62
CA GLY A 57 3.69 -0.13 6.84
C GLY A 57 3.80 0.54 5.47
N CYS A 58 3.17 -0.06 4.47
CA CYS A 58 2.91 0.61 3.20
C CYS A 58 1.43 0.47 2.84
N ARG A 59 0.85 1.53 2.28
CA ARG A 59 -0.50 1.51 1.73
C ARG A 59 -0.45 1.88 0.26
N LEU A 60 -0.94 0.96 -0.56
CA LEU A 60 -1.21 1.21 -1.97
C LEU A 60 -2.70 1.46 -2.16
N GLU A 61 -3.04 2.41 -3.01
CA GLU A 61 -4.39 2.82 -3.35
C GLU A 61 -4.58 2.86 -4.87
N ARG A 62 -5.82 2.76 -5.31
CA ARG A 62 -6.23 3.02 -6.69
C ARG A 62 -7.63 3.60 -6.70
N ALA A 63 -7.93 4.49 -7.63
CA ALA A 63 -9.29 4.93 -7.84
C ALA A 63 -10.14 3.81 -8.48
N GLN A 64 -11.45 3.92 -8.33
CA GLN A 64 -12.37 2.97 -8.95
C GLN A 64 -12.24 3.01 -10.49
N GLY A 65 -11.90 1.86 -11.08
CA GLY A 65 -11.72 1.72 -12.53
C GLY A 65 -10.25 1.83 -12.98
N GLU A 66 -9.33 2.17 -12.09
CA GLU A 66 -7.90 2.13 -12.37
C GLU A 66 -7.33 0.71 -12.23
N THR A 67 -6.36 0.40 -13.09
CA THR A 67 -5.66 -0.88 -13.04
C THR A 67 -4.38 -0.77 -12.21
N GLU A 68 -3.80 0.42 -12.16
CA GLU A 68 -2.54 0.73 -11.49
C GLU A 68 -2.75 1.01 -10.00
N TRP A 69 -1.76 0.65 -9.19
CA TRP A 69 -1.73 0.91 -7.76
C TRP A 69 -0.70 2.00 -7.48
N HIS A 70 -1.09 2.99 -6.70
CA HIS A 70 -0.26 4.13 -6.34
C HIS A 70 -0.05 4.17 -4.83
N PRO A 71 1.13 4.60 -4.33
CA PRO A 71 1.28 4.88 -2.91
C PRO A 71 0.29 5.98 -2.49
N LEU A 72 -0.19 5.91 -1.24
CA LEU A 72 -1.01 6.98 -0.65
C LEU A 72 -0.20 8.29 -0.69
N THR A 73 -0.51 9.18 -1.62
CA THR A 73 -0.02 10.57 -1.58
C THR A 73 -0.78 11.31 -0.49
N ARG A 74 -0.08 11.69 0.59
CA ARG A 74 -0.60 12.61 1.61
C ARG A 74 -0.69 14.04 1.10
#